data_AF-A0A503B358-F1
#
_entry.id   AF-A0A503B358-F1
#
_cell.length_a   1.000
_cell.length_b   1.000
_cell.length_c   1.000
_cell.angle_alpha   90.00
_cell.angle_beta   90.00
_cell.angle_gamma   90.00
#
_symmetry.space_group_name_H-M   'P 1'
#
loop_
_entity.id
_entity.type
_entity.pdbx_description
1 polymer ?
#
loop_
_entity_poly.entity_id
_entity_poly.type
_entity_poly.pdbx_seq_one_letter_code
_entity_poly.pdbx_strand_id
1 'polypeptide(L)'
;MSSVAGQPGYWSPKVKSPDRRAGFGERFESTNQFARSGPAALSGKRTSWPVWVFLISLEIPWVFYIGPLRLSIYRLVLLALIVPCAVRLFSGKAGRIRLADISILMLAVWSLIGLIANHGLVAGAQSAGVLFIETVGPYMLARCWIRDAADLHNAVRLLFWIIVILMPFAVVECLGGGNILLKVFSVVLPVNDYPVVQAGRMNNHCVKRRDF
;
A
#
# COMPACT_ATOMS: atom_id res chain seq x y z
N MET A 1 -16.41 -47.85 86.87
CA MET A 1 -15.06 -47.30 86.65
C MET A 1 -14.80 -47.44 85.15
N SER A 2 -14.74 -46.42 84.30
CA SER A 2 -14.70 -44.97 84.45
C SER A 2 -15.11 -44.35 83.10
N SER A 3 -15.71 -43.14 83.13
CA SER A 3 -15.47 -41.96 82.27
C SER A 3 -15.14 -42.13 80.77
N VAL A 4 -15.59 -41.32 79.80
CA VAL A 4 -16.14 -39.94 79.79
C VAL A 4 -16.50 -39.60 78.32
N ALA A 5 -17.49 -38.71 78.14
CA ALA A 5 -17.77 -37.80 77.00
C ALA A 5 -17.68 -38.35 75.55
N GLY A 6 -18.70 -38.23 74.69
CA GLY A 6 -19.53 -37.06 74.42
C GLY A 6 -19.05 -36.38 73.13
N GLN A 7 -19.80 -36.55 72.04
CA GLN A 7 -20.18 -35.51 71.04
C GLN A 7 -20.66 -36.13 69.71
N PRO A 8 -21.55 -35.43 68.97
CA PRO A 8 -22.50 -36.03 68.03
C PRO A 8 -22.16 -35.78 66.56
N GLY A 9 -22.74 -36.60 65.68
CA GLY A 9 -23.03 -36.23 64.29
C GLY A 9 -21.86 -36.30 63.31
N TYR A 10 -21.75 -37.42 62.61
CA TYR A 10 -21.21 -37.38 61.25
C TYR A 10 -22.06 -38.21 60.30
N TRP A 11 -22.63 -37.46 59.35
CA TRP A 11 -23.46 -37.85 58.23
C TRP A 11 -22.69 -38.80 57.29
N SER A 12 -23.29 -39.94 56.92
CA SER A 12 -22.82 -40.76 55.79
C SER A 12 -23.75 -40.58 54.59
N PRO A 13 -23.30 -40.05 53.46
CA PRO A 13 -23.98 -40.23 52.19
C PRO A 13 -23.34 -41.36 51.39
N LYS A 14 -24.20 -42.27 50.93
CA LYS A 14 -23.87 -43.35 49.99
C LYS A 14 -23.21 -42.80 48.72
N VAL A 15 -22.03 -43.31 48.41
CA VAL A 15 -21.40 -43.10 47.10
C VAL A 15 -22.16 -43.93 46.06
N LYS A 16 -23.02 -43.28 45.28
CA LYS A 16 -23.65 -43.85 44.09
C LYS A 16 -22.62 -43.80 42.96
N SER A 17 -22.08 -44.95 42.56
CA SER A 17 -21.23 -45.07 41.37
C SER A 17 -22.06 -44.77 40.11
N PRO A 18 -21.73 -43.75 39.32
CA PRO A 18 -22.34 -43.58 38.01
C PRO A 18 -21.55 -44.40 36.99
N ASP A 19 -22.30 -45.17 36.21
CA ASP A 19 -21.84 -46.05 35.15
C ASP A 19 -20.93 -45.34 34.14
N ARG A 20 -19.69 -45.82 34.02
CA ARG A 20 -18.66 -45.30 33.11
C ARG A 20 -18.85 -45.81 31.67
N ARG A 21 -20.06 -45.71 31.11
CA ARG A 21 -20.38 -46.11 29.72
C ARG A 21 -21.46 -45.25 29.07
N ALA A 22 -21.18 -43.97 28.86
CA ALA A 22 -21.82 -43.16 27.82
C ALA A 22 -21.02 -41.85 27.66
N GLY A 23 -20.56 -41.53 26.45
CA GLY A 23 -20.13 -40.16 26.13
C GLY A 23 -18.67 -39.94 25.69
N PHE A 24 -17.93 -40.96 25.23
CA PHE A 24 -16.62 -40.75 24.59
C PHE A 24 -16.69 -40.71 23.05
N GLY A 25 -17.88 -40.48 22.48
CA GLY A 25 -18.09 -40.39 21.02
C GLY A 25 -18.33 -38.97 20.50
N GLU A 26 -18.91 -38.07 21.30
CA GLU A 26 -19.46 -36.81 20.76
C GLU A 26 -18.57 -35.58 20.95
N ARG A 27 -17.48 -35.69 21.72
CA ARG A 27 -16.63 -34.53 22.02
C ARG A 27 -15.56 -34.24 20.94
N PHE A 28 -15.33 -35.17 20.02
CA PHE A 28 -14.30 -34.98 18.98
C PHE A 28 -14.84 -34.35 17.69
N GLU A 29 -16.16 -34.28 17.49
CA GLU A 29 -16.74 -33.62 16.31
C GLU A 29 -16.76 -32.09 16.41
N SER A 30 -16.56 -31.52 17.61
CA SER A 30 -16.49 -30.07 17.84
C SER A 30 -15.23 -29.41 17.26
N THR A 31 -14.19 -30.17 16.91
CA THR A 31 -12.91 -29.59 16.43
C THR A 31 -12.86 -29.41 14.91
N ASN A 32 -13.88 -29.89 14.16
CA ASN A 32 -13.99 -29.65 12.72
C ASN A 32 -14.88 -28.45 12.36
N GLN A 33 -15.43 -27.75 13.35
CA GLN A 33 -16.22 -26.54 13.11
C GLN A 33 -15.36 -25.34 12.68
N PHE A 34 -14.04 -25.38 12.91
CA PHE A 34 -13.08 -24.41 12.35
C PHE A 34 -12.67 -24.68 10.90
N ALA A 35 -13.09 -25.82 10.31
CA ALA A 35 -12.66 -26.24 8.97
C ALA A 35 -13.73 -26.05 7.88
N ARG A 36 -14.90 -25.46 8.19
CA ARG A 36 -15.94 -25.12 7.20
C ARG A 36 -16.43 -23.68 7.29
N SER A 37 -15.50 -22.75 7.40
CA SER A 37 -15.70 -21.41 6.84
C SER A 37 -15.42 -21.49 5.33
N GLY A 38 -16.28 -22.20 4.59
CA GLY A 38 -16.32 -22.06 3.14
C GLY A 38 -16.52 -20.59 2.75
N PRO A 39 -16.12 -20.16 1.54
CA PRO A 39 -16.07 -18.76 1.11
C PRO A 39 -17.48 -18.18 0.84
N ALA A 40 -18.38 -18.27 1.82
CA ALA A 40 -19.75 -17.77 1.79
C ALA A 40 -19.86 -16.40 2.48
N ALA A 41 -18.84 -15.56 2.29
CA ALA A 41 -18.97 -14.11 2.43
C ALA A 41 -18.56 -13.47 1.09
N LEU A 42 -19.26 -13.84 0.02
CA LEU A 42 -19.39 -13.00 -1.18
C LEU A 42 -20.25 -11.77 -0.83
N SER A 43 -19.86 -11.03 0.20
CA SER A 43 -20.43 -9.74 0.56
C SER A 43 -19.81 -8.72 -0.37
N GLY A 44 -20.45 -8.57 -1.54
CA GLY A 44 -20.24 -7.55 -2.56
C GLY A 44 -18.78 -7.12 -2.75
N LYS A 45 -18.06 -7.74 -3.70
CA LYS A 45 -16.75 -7.25 -4.18
C LYS A 45 -16.84 -5.75 -4.45
N ARG A 46 -16.41 -4.90 -3.53
CA ARG A 46 -16.09 -3.52 -3.84
C ARG A 46 -14.82 -3.60 -4.65
N THR A 47 -14.98 -3.66 -5.97
CA THR A 47 -13.87 -3.74 -6.91
C THR A 47 -12.89 -2.61 -6.60
N SER A 48 -11.69 -2.95 -6.14
CA SER A 48 -10.56 -2.03 -5.91
C SER A 48 -9.95 -1.53 -7.22
N TRP A 49 -10.78 -1.41 -8.27
CA TRP A 49 -10.40 -0.97 -9.60
C TRP A 49 -9.66 0.37 -9.61
N PRO A 50 -9.97 1.37 -8.74
CA PRO A 50 -9.23 2.63 -8.76
C PRO A 50 -7.79 2.46 -8.28
N VAL A 51 -7.54 1.50 -7.38
CA VAL A 51 -6.18 1.13 -6.95
C VAL A 51 -5.43 0.50 -8.10
N TRP A 52 -6.07 -0.38 -8.88
CA TRP A 52 -5.45 -1.01 -10.04
C TRP A 52 -5.11 -0.01 -11.13
N VAL A 53 -6.04 0.91 -11.43
CA VAL A 53 -5.79 1.98 -12.41
C VAL A 53 -4.64 2.87 -11.94
N PHE A 54 -4.59 3.23 -10.65
CA PHE A 54 -3.46 3.97 -10.10
C PHE A 54 -2.14 3.22 -10.24
N LEU A 55 -2.08 1.94 -9.82
CA LEU A 55 -0.86 1.13 -9.89
C LEU A 55 -0.38 0.93 -11.32
N ILE A 56 -1.27 0.65 -12.27
CA ILE A 56 -0.91 0.51 -13.69
C ILE A 56 -0.44 1.85 -14.26
N SER A 57 -1.11 2.95 -13.89
CA SER A 57 -0.73 4.29 -14.37
C SER A 57 0.63 4.78 -13.86
N LEU A 58 1.10 4.24 -12.73
CA LEU A 58 2.39 4.59 -12.13
C LEU A 58 3.56 4.16 -13.04
N GLU A 59 3.39 3.04 -13.73
CA GLU A 59 4.43 2.43 -14.57
C GLU A 59 4.51 3.06 -15.97
N ILE A 60 3.51 3.85 -16.35
CA ILE A 60 3.49 4.50 -17.67
C ILE A 60 4.31 5.80 -17.59
N PRO A 61 5.46 5.89 -18.30
CA PRO A 61 6.40 7.02 -18.15
C PRO A 61 5.98 8.26 -18.97
N TRP A 62 4.69 8.44 -19.23
CA TRP A 62 4.18 9.56 -20.01
C TRP A 62 4.02 10.82 -19.16
N VAL A 63 4.49 11.93 -19.72
CA VAL A 63 4.56 13.23 -19.05
C VAL A 63 3.91 14.30 -19.92
N PHE A 64 3.03 15.09 -19.31
CA PHE A 64 2.41 16.27 -19.91
C PHE A 64 2.95 17.53 -19.26
N TYR A 65 3.15 18.58 -20.06
CA TYR A 65 3.54 19.90 -19.57
C TYR A 65 2.34 20.84 -19.69
N ILE A 66 1.80 21.29 -18.55
CA ILE A 66 0.76 22.32 -18.50
C ILE A 66 1.42 23.57 -17.90
N GLY A 67 1.92 24.45 -18.77
CA GLY A 67 2.79 25.55 -18.36
C GLY A 67 4.09 25.03 -17.71
N PRO A 68 4.49 25.53 -16.53
CA PRO A 68 5.65 24.99 -15.80
C PRO A 68 5.36 23.67 -15.07
N LEU A 69 4.09 23.25 -15.02
CA LEU A 69 3.69 22.06 -14.27
C LEU A 69 3.92 20.80 -15.11
N ARG A 70 4.82 19.94 -14.61
CA ARG A 70 5.04 18.60 -15.15
C ARG A 70 4.04 17.63 -14.52
N LEU A 71 3.13 17.08 -15.32
CA LEU A 71 2.06 16.18 -14.89
C LEU A 71 2.20 14.82 -15.58
N SER A 72 2.61 13.82 -14.81
CA SER A 72 2.59 12.42 -15.26
C SER A 72 1.18 11.84 -15.20
N ILE A 73 0.92 10.74 -15.92
CA ILE A 73 -0.42 10.12 -15.97
C ILE A 73 -0.96 9.72 -14.61
N TYR A 74 -0.13 9.12 -13.76
CA TYR A 74 -0.55 8.76 -12.42
C TYR A 74 -1.01 10.00 -11.61
N ARG A 75 -0.44 11.19 -11.87
CA ARG A 75 -0.89 12.44 -11.23
C ARG A 75 -2.27 12.85 -11.71
N LEU A 76 -2.58 12.68 -12.99
CA LEU A 76 -3.93 12.93 -13.54
C LEU A 76 -4.94 11.96 -12.95
N VAL A 77 -4.59 10.67 -12.85
CA VAL A 77 -5.42 9.65 -12.20
C VAL A 77 -5.65 10.00 -10.73
N LEU A 78 -4.61 10.36 -9.99
CA LEU A 78 -4.74 10.78 -8.59
C LEU A 78 -5.60 12.03 -8.46
N LEU A 79 -5.46 13.03 -9.33
CA LEU A 79 -6.22 14.27 -9.29
C LEU A 79 -7.72 14.02 -9.59
N ALA A 80 -8.02 13.08 -10.49
CA ALA A 80 -9.38 12.62 -10.72
C ALA A 80 -9.95 11.82 -9.54
N LEU A 81 -9.12 11.03 -8.85
CA LEU A 81 -9.52 10.17 -7.74
C LEU A 81 -9.53 10.86 -6.37
N ILE A 82 -8.80 11.97 -6.19
CA ILE A 82 -8.70 12.66 -4.90
C ILE A 82 -10.04 13.25 -4.49
N VAL A 83 -10.81 13.81 -5.44
CA VAL A 83 -12.14 14.38 -5.19
C VAL A 83 -13.12 13.30 -4.72
N PRO A 84 -13.35 12.17 -5.43
CA PRO A 84 -14.26 11.13 -4.94
C PRO A 84 -13.76 10.47 -3.65
N CYS A 85 -12.45 10.34 -3.44
CA CYS A 85 -11.91 9.83 -2.18
C CYS A 85 -12.16 10.80 -1.01
N ALA A 86 -11.99 12.11 -1.23
CA ALA A 86 -12.30 13.14 -0.25
C ALA A 86 -13.77 13.15 0.12
N VAL A 87 -14.67 13.16 -0.87
CA VAL A 87 -16.11 13.07 -0.62
C VAL A 87 -16.45 11.82 0.17
N ARG A 88 -15.87 10.66 -0.15
CA ARG A 88 -16.13 9.40 0.57
C ARG A 88 -15.60 9.42 2.00
N LEU A 89 -14.48 10.09 2.26
CA LEU A 89 -13.93 10.26 3.60
C LEU A 89 -14.78 11.21 4.45
N PHE A 90 -15.11 12.39 3.92
CA PHE A 90 -15.93 13.39 4.62
C PHE A 90 -17.39 12.94 4.78
N SER A 91 -17.91 12.09 3.88
CA SER A 91 -19.24 11.47 4.02
C SER A 91 -19.29 10.37 5.09
N GLY A 92 -18.19 10.10 5.81
CA GLY A 92 -18.10 9.03 6.82
C GLY A 92 -18.11 7.61 6.24
N LYS A 93 -18.23 7.44 4.91
CA LYS A 93 -18.27 6.13 4.23
C LYS A 93 -16.91 5.39 4.29
N ALA A 94 -15.82 6.10 4.55
CA ALA A 94 -14.49 5.54 4.77
C ALA A 94 -14.12 5.36 6.27
N GLY A 95 -15.08 5.51 7.18
CA GLY A 95 -14.89 5.36 8.63
C GLY A 95 -14.51 6.66 9.35
N ARG A 96 -14.17 6.54 10.65
CA ARG A 96 -13.77 7.68 11.51
C ARG A 96 -12.43 8.25 11.06
N ILE A 97 -12.21 9.55 11.31
CA ILE A 97 -10.90 10.18 11.15
C ILE A 97 -9.91 9.53 12.13
N ARG A 98 -8.73 9.16 11.64
CA ARG A 98 -7.64 8.54 12.40
C ARG A 98 -6.51 9.56 12.54
N LEU A 99 -5.65 9.37 13.53
CA LEU A 99 -4.45 10.19 13.72
C LEU A 99 -3.61 10.28 12.43
N ALA A 100 -3.50 9.20 11.68
CA ALA A 100 -2.78 9.16 10.41
C ALA A 100 -3.33 10.16 9.35
N ASP A 101 -4.66 10.42 9.32
CA ASP A 101 -5.20 11.41 8.38
C ASP A 101 -4.70 12.80 8.73
N ILE A 102 -4.72 13.11 10.03
CA ILE A 102 -4.28 14.40 10.57
C ILE A 102 -2.79 14.58 10.33
N SER A 103 -1.99 13.55 10.60
CA SER A 103 -0.54 13.59 10.37
C SER A 103 -0.18 13.86 8.91
N ILE A 104 -0.88 13.24 7.96
CA ILE A 104 -0.63 13.44 6.53
C ILE A 104 -1.08 14.83 6.06
N LEU A 105 -2.22 15.33 6.55
CA LEU A 105 -2.65 16.69 6.25
C LEU A 105 -1.70 17.74 6.88
N MET A 106 -1.22 17.49 8.09
CA MET A 106 -0.23 18.35 8.75
C MET A 106 1.10 18.34 8.00
N LEU A 107 1.57 17.17 7.54
CA LEU A 107 2.74 17.05 6.68
C LEU A 107 2.56 17.88 5.41
N ALA A 108 1.42 17.75 4.73
CA ALA A 108 1.10 18.53 3.54
C ALA A 108 1.16 20.05 3.78
N VAL A 109 0.58 20.53 4.87
CA VAL A 109 0.62 21.95 5.24
C VAL A 109 2.05 22.39 5.56
N TRP A 110 2.80 21.60 6.32
CA TRP A 110 4.18 21.91 6.65
C TRP A 110 5.07 21.97 5.40
N SER A 111 4.89 21.02 4.49
CA SER A 111 5.61 21.00 3.21
C SER A 111 5.23 22.19 2.33
N LEU A 112 3.97 22.61 2.32
CA LEU A 112 3.53 23.82 1.60
C LEU A 112 4.25 25.06 2.13
N ILE A 113 4.29 25.24 3.46
CA ILE A 113 4.98 26.36 4.10
C ILE A 113 6.49 26.30 3.76
N GLY A 114 7.12 25.14 3.93
CA GLY A 114 8.54 24.95 3.65
C GLY A 114 8.90 25.24 2.19
N LEU A 115 8.10 24.77 1.24
CA LEU A 115 8.35 24.98 -0.19
C LEU A 115 8.15 26.44 -0.60
N ILE A 116 7.12 27.11 -0.07
CA ILE A 116 6.90 28.55 -0.31
C ILE A 116 8.04 29.38 0.30
N ALA A 117 8.47 29.05 1.52
CA ALA A 117 9.55 29.77 2.20
C ALA A 117 10.90 29.66 1.47
N ASN A 118 11.18 28.52 0.83
CA ASN A 118 12.47 28.29 0.17
C ASN A 118 12.49 28.64 -1.33
N HIS A 119 11.36 28.49 -2.03
CA HIS A 119 11.30 28.66 -3.50
C HIS A 119 10.40 29.81 -3.95
N GLY A 120 9.88 30.61 -3.01
CA GLY A 120 8.94 31.69 -3.28
C GLY A 120 7.52 31.19 -3.53
N LEU A 121 6.56 32.13 -3.62
CA LEU A 121 5.14 31.80 -3.66
C LEU A 121 4.74 30.97 -4.88
N VAL A 122 5.20 31.36 -6.09
CA VAL A 122 4.77 30.72 -7.33
C VAL A 122 5.36 29.32 -7.48
N ALA A 123 6.68 29.18 -7.47
CA ALA A 123 7.35 27.88 -7.63
C ALA A 123 7.15 26.95 -6.43
N GLY A 124 7.10 27.53 -5.22
CA GLY A 124 6.82 26.80 -3.99
C GLY A 124 5.41 26.20 -3.97
N ALA A 125 4.37 26.98 -4.31
CA ALA A 125 2.99 26.49 -4.36
C ALA A 125 2.81 25.39 -5.42
N GLN A 126 3.45 25.54 -6.59
CA GLN A 126 3.43 24.51 -7.64
C GLN A 126 4.03 23.18 -7.15
N SER A 127 5.22 23.24 -6.55
CA SER A 127 5.92 22.07 -6.01
C SER A 127 5.15 21.43 -4.86
N ALA A 128 4.57 22.26 -3.99
CA ALA A 128 3.76 21.80 -2.86
C ALA A 128 2.46 21.13 -3.32
N GLY A 129 1.82 21.63 -4.38
CA GLY A 129 0.64 21.01 -4.98
C GLY A 129 0.95 19.61 -5.53
N VAL A 130 2.09 19.44 -6.19
CA VAL A 130 2.55 18.12 -6.66
C VAL A 130 2.78 17.18 -5.47
N LEU A 131 3.53 17.62 -4.47
CA LEU A 131 3.80 16.83 -3.27
C LEU A 131 2.52 16.46 -2.52
N PHE A 132 1.57 17.39 -2.43
CA PHE A 132 0.25 17.15 -1.85
C PHE A 132 -0.47 16.02 -2.56
N ILE A 133 -0.55 16.05 -3.90
CA ILE A 133 -1.22 15.01 -4.68
C ILE A 133 -0.51 13.67 -4.50
N GLU A 134 0.82 13.64 -4.51
CA GLU A 134 1.62 12.42 -4.40
C GLU A 134 1.61 11.82 -2.99
N THR A 135 1.38 12.63 -1.96
CA THR A 135 1.34 12.16 -0.57
C THR A 135 -0.09 11.85 -0.13
N VAL A 136 -0.99 12.82 -0.28
CA VAL A 136 -2.37 12.75 0.21
C VAL A 136 -3.22 11.86 -0.71
N GLY A 137 -3.01 11.92 -2.02
CA GLY A 137 -3.78 11.16 -3.00
C GLY A 137 -3.72 9.64 -2.78
N PRO A 138 -2.52 9.01 -2.86
CA PRO A 138 -2.38 7.57 -2.64
C PRO A 138 -2.83 7.13 -1.25
N TYR A 139 -2.61 7.96 -0.22
CA TYR A 139 -3.07 7.69 1.13
C TYR A 139 -4.60 7.59 1.20
N MET A 140 -5.31 8.60 0.69
CA MET A 140 -6.77 8.62 0.69
C MET A 140 -7.35 7.49 -0.19
N LEU A 141 -6.70 7.20 -1.32
CA LEU A 141 -7.07 6.11 -2.20
C LEU A 141 -6.99 4.75 -1.49
N ALA A 142 -5.84 4.45 -0.88
CA ALA A 142 -5.62 3.23 -0.13
C ALA A 142 -6.64 3.11 1.01
N ARG A 143 -6.87 4.20 1.77
CA ARG A 143 -7.85 4.20 2.86
C ARG A 143 -9.28 3.93 2.40
N CYS A 144 -9.68 4.46 1.25
CA CYS A 144 -11.04 4.34 0.74
C CYS A 144 -11.34 2.96 0.13
N TRP A 145 -10.31 2.30 -0.42
CA TRP A 145 -10.45 1.13 -1.30
C TRP A 145 -9.74 -0.13 -0.83
N ILE A 146 -8.76 -0.04 0.09
CA ILE A 146 -8.08 -1.19 0.70
C ILE A 146 -8.58 -1.29 2.15
N ARG A 147 -9.57 -2.14 2.38
CA ARG A 147 -10.19 -2.31 3.71
C ARG A 147 -9.95 -3.67 4.32
N ASP A 148 -9.70 -4.67 3.49
CA ASP A 148 -9.52 -6.06 3.89
C ASP A 148 -8.12 -6.58 3.50
N ALA A 149 -7.67 -7.64 4.17
CA ALA A 149 -6.39 -8.29 3.86
C ALA A 149 -6.35 -8.83 2.42
N ALA A 150 -7.51 -9.24 1.88
CA ALA A 150 -7.63 -9.71 0.51
C ALA A 150 -7.38 -8.58 -0.52
N ASP A 151 -7.85 -7.36 -0.25
CA ASP A 151 -7.63 -6.21 -1.12
C ASP A 151 -6.16 -5.82 -1.16
N LEU A 152 -5.51 -5.82 0.02
CA LEU A 152 -4.09 -5.56 0.13
C LEU A 152 -3.28 -6.63 -0.61
N HIS A 153 -3.62 -7.91 -0.42
CA HIS A 153 -2.98 -9.01 -1.13
C HIS A 153 -3.14 -8.87 -2.65
N ASN A 154 -4.33 -8.49 -3.14
CA ASN A 154 -4.56 -8.27 -4.57
C ASN A 154 -3.75 -7.09 -5.12
N ALA A 155 -3.65 -5.98 -4.38
CA ALA A 155 -2.84 -4.82 -4.76
C ALA A 155 -1.35 -5.18 -4.84
N VAL A 156 -0.83 -5.88 -3.82
CA VAL A 156 0.57 -6.35 -3.80
C VAL A 156 0.83 -7.39 -4.90
N ARG A 157 -0.11 -8.31 -5.15
CA ARG A 157 -0.01 -9.29 -6.23
C ARG A 157 0.03 -8.62 -7.61
N LEU A 158 -0.77 -7.58 -7.82
CA LEU A 158 -0.73 -6.79 -9.05
C LEU A 158 0.64 -6.10 -9.21
N LEU A 159 1.12 -5.44 -8.15
CA LEU A 159 2.44 -4.80 -8.15
C LEU A 159 3.57 -5.81 -8.42
N PHE A 160 3.48 -7.02 -7.85
CA PHE A 160 4.42 -8.10 -8.12
C PHE A 160 4.42 -8.49 -9.60
N TRP A 161 3.25 -8.69 -10.21
CA TRP A 161 3.17 -9.01 -11.64
C TRP A 161 3.68 -7.90 -12.54
N ILE A 162 3.39 -6.65 -12.20
CA ILE A 162 3.96 -5.48 -12.86
C ILE A 162 5.50 -5.58 -12.85
N ILE A 163 6.10 -5.78 -11.67
CA ILE A 163 7.56 -5.90 -11.54
C ILE A 163 8.09 -7.09 -12.35
N VAL A 164 7.44 -8.25 -12.29
CA VAL A 164 7.85 -9.44 -13.06
C VAL A 164 7.82 -9.18 -14.57
N ILE A 165 6.84 -8.42 -15.06
CA ILE A 165 6.75 -8.04 -16.48
C ILE A 165 7.82 -7.01 -16.85
N LEU A 166 8.10 -6.02 -15.99
CA LEU A 166 9.13 -5.01 -16.22
C LEU A 166 10.56 -5.55 -16.08
N MET A 167 10.77 -6.56 -15.22
CA MET A 167 12.09 -7.13 -14.91
C MET A 167 12.89 -7.60 -16.14
N PRO A 168 12.35 -8.38 -17.10
CA PRO A 168 13.12 -8.76 -18.28
C PRO A 168 13.59 -7.55 -19.09
N PHE A 169 12.77 -6.49 -19.21
CA PHE A 169 13.17 -5.26 -19.88
C PHE A 169 14.28 -4.57 -19.09
N ALA A 170 14.13 -4.42 -17.77
CA ALA A 170 15.13 -3.80 -16.91
C ALA A 170 16.48 -4.53 -16.97
N VAL A 171 16.49 -5.87 -17.05
CA VAL A 171 17.73 -6.66 -17.20
C VAL A 171 18.39 -6.39 -18.56
N VAL A 172 17.62 -6.39 -19.65
CA VAL A 172 18.15 -6.09 -20.99
C VAL A 172 18.71 -4.66 -21.06
N GLU A 173 18.02 -3.69 -20.47
CA GLU A 173 18.48 -2.29 -20.42
C GLU A 173 19.74 -2.11 -19.56
N CYS A 174 19.79 -2.78 -18.41
CA CYS A 174 20.93 -2.72 -17.49
C CYS A 174 22.21 -3.28 -18.12
N LEU A 175 22.10 -4.36 -18.90
CA LEU A 175 23.23 -4.94 -19.63
C LEU A 175 23.56 -4.20 -20.94
N GLY A 176 22.55 -3.65 -21.62
CA GLY A 176 22.68 -3.02 -22.93
C GLY A 176 22.98 -1.52 -22.93
N GLY A 177 22.83 -0.84 -21.78
CA GLY A 177 23.14 0.59 -21.63
C GLY A 177 22.17 1.55 -22.35
N GLY A 178 21.00 1.07 -22.79
CA GLY A 178 20.00 1.87 -23.49
C GLY A 178 18.59 1.62 -22.98
N ASN A 179 17.76 2.66 -22.91
CA ASN A 179 16.37 2.60 -22.44
C ASN A 179 15.41 2.17 -23.56
N ILE A 180 15.39 0.88 -23.89
CA ILE A 180 14.56 0.32 -24.97
C ILE A 180 13.08 0.52 -24.68
N LEU A 181 12.64 0.30 -23.46
CA LEU A 181 11.26 0.43 -23.03
C LEU A 181 10.79 1.89 -23.18
N LEU A 182 11.60 2.83 -22.70
CA LEU A 182 11.32 4.27 -22.87
C LEU A 182 11.31 4.69 -24.35
N LYS A 183 12.21 4.16 -25.19
CA LYS A 183 12.19 4.42 -26.63
C LYS A 183 10.91 3.90 -27.29
N VAL A 184 10.37 2.77 -26.85
CA VAL A 184 9.09 2.27 -27.36
C VAL A 184 7.95 3.18 -26.91
N PHE A 185 7.92 3.59 -25.64
CA PHE A 185 6.88 4.50 -25.13
C PHE A 185 6.98 5.92 -25.72
N SER A 186 8.17 6.38 -26.08
CA SER A 186 8.42 7.69 -26.70
C SER A 186 7.86 7.80 -28.12
N VAL A 187 7.65 6.67 -28.81
CA VAL A 187 7.04 6.64 -30.15
C VAL A 187 5.58 7.10 -30.11
N VAL A 188 4.88 6.84 -29.01
CA VAL A 188 3.45 7.15 -28.88
C VAL A 188 3.23 8.51 -28.25
N LEU A 189 3.92 8.81 -27.14
CA LEU A 189 3.76 10.05 -26.38
C LEU A 189 5.10 10.51 -25.78
N PRO A 190 5.28 11.82 -25.52
CA PRO A 190 6.50 12.34 -24.93
C PRO A 190 6.77 11.68 -23.57
N VAL A 191 7.96 11.10 -23.46
CA VAL A 191 8.54 10.60 -22.22
C VAL A 191 9.65 11.56 -21.78
N ASN A 192 10.02 11.50 -20.52
CA ASN A 192 11.01 12.42 -19.97
C ASN A 192 12.40 12.15 -20.60
N ASP A 193 12.81 12.99 -21.55
CA ASP A 193 14.14 12.91 -22.17
C ASP A 193 15.20 13.35 -21.15
N TYR A 194 15.83 12.40 -20.47
CA TYR A 194 17.13 12.65 -19.87
C TYR A 194 18.17 12.55 -20.99
N PRO A 195 19.12 13.50 -21.10
CA PRO A 195 20.30 13.26 -21.92
C PRO A 195 20.93 11.98 -21.39
N VAL A 196 21.06 10.97 -22.26
CA VAL A 196 21.81 9.75 -21.98
C VAL A 196 23.14 10.20 -21.40
N VAL A 197 23.41 9.87 -20.13
CA VAL A 197 24.73 10.09 -19.55
C VAL A 197 25.68 9.33 -20.47
N GLN A 198 26.43 10.06 -21.30
CA GLN A 198 27.48 9.49 -22.12
C GLN A 198 28.51 8.95 -21.12
N ALA A 199 28.36 7.67 -20.75
CA ALA A 199 29.38 6.92 -20.04
C ALA A 199 30.67 7.13 -20.84
N GLY A 200 31.63 7.75 -20.15
CA GLY A 200 32.70 8.50 -20.79
C GLY A 200 33.38 7.73 -21.92
N ARG A 201 33.40 8.34 -23.10
CA ARG A 201 34.60 8.33 -23.93
C ARG A 201 35.67 9.10 -23.15
N MET A 202 36.26 8.46 -22.14
CA MET A 202 37.60 8.79 -21.65
C MET A 202 38.56 8.47 -22.81
N ASN A 203 38.60 9.39 -23.79
CA ASN A 203 39.73 9.47 -24.67
C ASN A 203 40.91 9.90 -23.81
N ASN A 204 41.91 9.02 -23.79
CA ASN A 204 43.23 9.24 -23.23
C ASN A 204 43.84 10.54 -23.76
N HIS A 205 43.59 11.66 -23.08
CA HIS A 205 44.43 12.84 -23.13
C HIS A 205 45.02 13.09 -21.73
N CYS A 206 45.68 12.07 -21.21
CA CYS A 206 46.73 12.22 -20.22
C CYS A 206 48.07 11.85 -20.87
N VAL A 207 48.62 12.70 -21.74
CA VAL A 207 50.07 12.90 -21.92
C VAL A 207 50.30 14.27 -22.57
N LYS A 208 50.35 15.34 -21.76
CA LYS A 208 51.42 16.35 -21.87
C LYS A 208 51.49 17.22 -20.62
N ARG A 209 51.94 16.58 -19.53
CA ARG A 209 52.71 17.28 -18.52
C ARG A 209 54.17 17.22 -19.01
N ARG A 210 54.69 18.31 -19.57
CA ARG A 210 56.13 18.56 -19.76
C ARG A 210 56.37 20.06 -19.94
N ASP A 211 57.06 20.59 -18.94
CA ASP A 211 58.16 21.57 -19.02
C ASP A 211 57.87 22.94 -19.64
N PHE A 212 57.58 23.95 -18.80
CA PHE A 212 58.49 25.03 -18.39
C PHE A 212 57.76 26.01 -17.46
#